data_AF-A0A6L3ES09-F1
#
_entry.id   AF-A0A6L3ES09-F1
#
_cell.length_a   1.000
_cell.length_b   1.000
_cell.length_c   1.000
_cell.angle_alpha   90.00
_cell.angle_beta   90.00
_cell.angle_gamma   90.00
#
_symmetry.space_group_name_H-M   'P 1'
#
loop_
_entity.id
_entity.type
_entity.pdbx_description
1 polymer ?
#
loop_
_entity_poly.entity_id
_entity_poly.type
_entity_poly.pdbx_seq_one_letter_code
_entity_poly.pdbx_strand_id
1 'polypeptide(L)' 'MRQVISTDGAPSAIGTYSQAVVSGSMLYVSGQIPLDPATMEVVEGGMDAKIRRV' A
#
# COMPACT_ATOMS: atom_id res chain seq x y z
N MET A 1 -8.75 19.21 7.42
CA MET A 1 -8.44 18.18 8.44
C MET A 1 -7.70 17.06 7.74
N ARG A 2 -6.67 16.48 8.36
CA ARG A 2 -5.93 15.32 7.82
C ARG A 2 -6.57 14.04 8.34
N GLN A 3 -6.88 13.10 7.45
CA GLN A 3 -7.37 11.77 7.80
C GLN A 3 -6.35 10.71 7.36
N VAL A 4 -6.03 9.78 8.25
CA VAL A 4 -5.19 8.61 7.96
C VAL A 4 -6.07 7.50 7.38
N ILE A 5 -5.60 6.87 6.31
CA ILE A 5 -6.25 5.71 5.69
C ILE A 5 -5.47 4.44 6.03
N SER A 6 -6.19 3.43 6.47
CA SER A 6 -5.67 2.09 6.80
C SER A 6 -6.65 1.03 6.31
N THR A 7 -6.14 -0.04 5.71
CA THR A 7 -6.92 -1.19 5.25
C THR A 7 -6.07 -2.45 5.27
N ASP A 8 -6.71 -3.59 5.54
CA ASP A 8 -6.09 -4.91 5.46
C ASP A 8 -5.90 -5.39 4.01
N GLY A 9 -6.48 -4.67 3.03
CA GLY A 9 -6.36 -4.98 1.61
C GLY A 9 -5.07 -4.49 0.95
N ALA A 10 -4.22 -3.76 1.68
CA ALA A 10 -2.95 -3.23 1.21
C ALA A 10 -1.82 -3.64 2.17
N PRO A 11 -0.55 -3.68 1.70
CA PRO A 11 0.57 -4.01 2.56
C PRO A 11 0.60 -3.12 3.81
N SER A 12 0.85 -3.75 4.97
CA SER A 12 0.91 -3.05 6.25
C SER A 12 2.05 -2.02 6.25
N ALA A 13 1.80 -0.85 6.85
CA ALA A 13 2.84 0.14 7.06
C ALA A 13 3.76 -0.30 8.20
N ILE A 14 4.97 -0.78 7.88
CA ILE A 14 5.95 -1.30 8.85
C ILE A 14 6.68 -0.17 9.61
N GLY A 15 6.64 1.08 9.09
CA GLY A 15 7.36 2.24 9.64
C GLY A 15 6.47 3.42 10.03
N THR A 16 7.08 4.58 10.28
CA THR A 16 6.39 5.82 10.67
C THR A 16 5.72 6.53 9.48
N TYR A 17 4.91 5.80 8.72
CA TYR A 17 4.11 6.31 7.60
C TYR A 17 2.70 5.72 7.61
N SER A 18 1.83 6.25 6.74
CA SER A 18 0.45 5.78 6.55
C SER A 18 0.30 5.26 5.14
N GLN A 19 -0.52 4.23 4.90
CA GLN A 19 -0.78 3.72 3.55
C GLN A 19 -1.28 4.83 2.61
N ALA A 20 -2.16 5.69 3.12
CA ALA A 20 -2.51 6.94 2.49
C ALA A 20 -2.98 7.98 3.52
N VAL A 21 -3.02 9.24 3.09
CA VAL A 21 -3.62 10.34 3.86
C VAL A 21 -4.55 11.17 2.97
N VAL A 22 -5.71 11.53 3.48
CA VAL A 22 -6.60 12.50 2.85
C VAL A 22 -6.34 13.87 3.48
N SER A 23 -6.17 14.89 2.64
CA SER A 23 -6.08 16.28 3.05
C SER A 23 -6.93 17.15 2.12
N GLY A 24 -8.02 17.71 2.65
CA GLY A 24 -9.00 18.43 1.84
C GLY A 24 -9.69 17.47 0.86
N SER A 25 -9.61 17.78 -0.43
CA SER A 25 -10.16 16.97 -1.52
C SER A 25 -9.15 16.02 -2.17
N MET A 26 -7.91 15.96 -1.66
CA MET A 26 -6.85 15.15 -2.27
C MET A 26 -6.49 13.94 -1.39
N LEU A 27 -6.34 12.79 -2.04
CA LEU A 27 -5.80 11.57 -1.46
C LEU A 27 -4.34 11.43 -1.90
N TYR A 28 -3.44 11.31 -0.93
CA TYR A 28 -2.01 11.04 -1.16
C TYR A 28 -1.73 9.60 -0.74
N VAL A 29 -1.31 8.78 -1.70
CA VAL A 29 -1.03 7.35 -1.49
C VAL A 29 0.47 7.13 -1.41
N SER A 30 0.93 6.33 -0.45
CA SER A 30 2.33 5.89 -0.40
C SER A 30 2.65 4.99 -1.60
N GLY A 31 3.91 5.00 -2.03
CA GLY A 31 4.37 4.05 -3.05
C GLY A 31 4.08 2.61 -2.63
N GLN A 32 3.49 1.83 -3.53
CA GLN A 32 3.18 0.43 -3.30
C GLN A 32 4.30 -0.45 -3.83
N ILE A 33 4.60 -1.50 -3.09
CA ILE A 33 5.53 -2.57 -3.46
C ILE A 33 4.73 -3.88 -3.62
N PRO A 34 5.21 -4.84 -4.43
CA PRO A 34 4.43 -6.02 -4.81
C PRO A 34 4.39 -7.08 -3.70
N LEU A 35 3.99 -6.68 -2.49
CA LEU A 35 3.78 -7.57 -1.35
C LEU A 35 2.34 -8.08 -1.33
N ASP A 36 2.17 -9.33 -0.89
CA ASP A 36 0.86 -9.81 -0.49
C ASP A 36 0.48 -9.24 0.90
N PRO A 37 -0.64 -8.53 1.07
CA PRO A 37 -1.08 -8.02 2.37
C PRO A 37 -1.27 -9.09 3.44
N ALA A 38 -1.59 -10.33 3.04
CA ALA A 38 -1.80 -11.44 3.97
C ALA A 38 -0.49 -12.04 4.48
N THR A 39 0.53 -12.17 3.62
CA THR A 39 1.81 -12.81 3.99
C THR A 39 2.93 -11.82 4.24
N MET A 40 2.80 -10.59 3.75
CA MET A 40 3.85 -9.55 3.71
C MET A 40 5.11 -9.99 2.94
N GLU A 41 4.98 -10.97 2.05
CA GLU A 41 6.04 -11.45 1.16
C GLU A 41 5.84 -10.92 -0.27
N VAL A 42 6.92 -10.83 -1.04
CA VAL A 42 6.85 -10.43 -2.45
C VAL A 42 6.15 -11.52 -3.25
N VAL A 43 5.18 -11.14 -4.09
CA VAL A 43 4.50 -12.12 -4.94
C VAL A 43 5.46 -12.79 -5.91
N GLU A 44 5.26 -14.10 -6.07
CA GLU A 44 6.03 -14.93 -6.98
C GLU A 44 5.73 -14.59 -8.46
N GLY A 45 6.68 -14.91 -9.32
CA GLY A 45 6.58 -14.74 -10.77
C GLY A 45 7.33 -13.54 -11.35
N GLY A 46 7.04 -13.27 -12.63
CA GLY A 46 7.71 -12.24 -13.42
C GLY A 46 7.25 -10.81 -13.10
N MET A 47 7.79 -9.83 -13.83
CA MET A 47 7.44 -8.42 -13.65
C MET A 47 5.95 -8.16 -13.82
N ASP A 48 5.27 -8.84 -14.73
CA ASP A 48 3.83 -8.72 -14.93
C ASP A 48 3.00 -9.10 -13.68
N ALA A 49 3.46 -10.08 -12.89
CA ALA A 49 2.79 -10.46 -11.64
C ALA A 49 2.99 -9.38 -10.57
N LYS A 50 4.21 -8.84 -10.48
CA LYS A 50 4.56 -7.76 -9.56
C LYS A 50 3.82 -6.47 -9.88
N ILE A 51 3.70 -6.11 -11.16
CA ILE A 51 2.95 -4.92 -11.61
C ILE A 51 1.47 -5.05 -11.28
N ARG A 52 0.86 -6.24 -11.41
CA ARG A 52 -0.56 -6.45 -11.05
C ARG A 52 -0.83 -6.37 -9.55
N ARG A 53 0.18 -6.65 -8.71
CA ARG A 53 0.07 -6.65 -7.25
C ARG A 53 0.10 -5.23 -6.67
N VAL A 54 0.87 -4.35 -7.32
CA VAL A 54 0.98 -2.90 -7.04
C VAL A 54 -0.32 -2.20 -7.42
#